data_AF-A0A7C6HFW5-F1
#
_entry.id   AF-A0A7C6HFW5-F1
#
_cell.length_a   1.000
_cell.length_b   1.000
_cell.length_c   1.000
_cell.angle_alpha   90.00
_cell.angle_beta   90.00
_cell.angle_gamma   90.00
#
_symmetry.space_group_name_H-M   'P 1'
#
loop_
_entity.id
_entity.type
_entity.pdbx_description
1 polymer ?
#
loop_
_entity_poly.entity_id
_entity_poly.type
_entity_poly.pdbx_seq_one_letter_code
_entity_poly.pdbx_strand_id
1 'polypeptide(L)'
;MIHRLQEIIDLCEREGMALHEYFLKTEAEESGETEEEVLQHMEQNLSVMERAALQGIEGVKSRSGMTGGDAKLLAEYLQSGNALSGSIYTRAMVYATAVNEVNAAMGVICATPTAGSSGTLPGVLFAIRNHLNMSRRDQINFLITAAGCGIVIGNQASISGAEGGCQAEVGSAAAISAAATVEICGGTPNQSGHALAIALKNLLGLACDPVAGLVEVPCIKRNTAGVVIALSSAEMSLAGVKSRIPVDEVIDTMGKIGRMLPPALRETALGGLATTETGLKMTKQLEETGYIDVESISAQKV
;
A
#
# COMPACT_ATOMS: atom_id res chain seq x y z
N MET A 1 -11.19 1.24 21.36
CA MET A 1 -10.67 2.12 20.30
C MET A 1 -11.54 3.34 20.03
N ILE A 2 -10.94 4.50 19.75
CA ILE A 2 -11.59 5.56 18.95
C ILE A 2 -11.60 5.08 17.49
N HIS A 3 -12.74 5.17 16.79
CA HIS A 3 -12.88 4.60 15.45
C HIS A 3 -12.73 5.63 14.31
N ARG A 4 -12.65 6.92 14.62
CA ARG A 4 -12.55 8.02 13.66
C ARG A 4 -11.16 8.63 13.72
N LEU A 5 -10.53 8.81 12.56
CA LEU A 5 -9.16 9.31 12.52
C LEU A 5 -9.10 10.78 12.97
N GLN A 6 -10.12 11.59 12.67
CA GLN A 6 -10.13 12.98 13.11
C GLN A 6 -10.18 13.10 14.64
N GLU A 7 -10.92 12.24 15.32
CA GLU A 7 -10.97 12.23 16.80
C GLU A 7 -9.63 11.85 17.42
N ILE A 8 -8.91 10.89 16.80
CA ILE A 8 -7.55 10.51 17.20
C ILE A 8 -6.58 11.67 16.99
N ILE A 9 -6.66 12.34 15.84
CA ILE A 9 -5.85 13.52 15.51
C ILE A 9 -6.08 14.63 16.54
N ASP A 10 -7.34 14.96 16.83
CA ASP A 10 -7.69 16.04 17.77
C ASP A 10 -7.21 15.73 19.19
N LEU A 11 -7.26 14.46 19.61
CA LEU A 11 -6.68 14.00 20.87
C LEU A 11 -5.16 14.18 20.90
N CYS A 12 -4.46 13.71 19.86
CA CYS A 12 -3.01 13.82 19.75
C CYS A 12 -2.54 15.27 19.74
N GLU A 13 -3.23 16.17 19.03
CA GLU A 13 -2.93 17.61 19.03
C GLU A 13 -3.15 18.25 20.41
N ARG A 14 -4.24 17.87 21.10
CA ARG A 14 -4.54 18.39 22.44
C ARG A 14 -3.51 17.96 23.48
N GLU A 15 -3.02 16.72 23.37
CA GLU A 15 -2.07 16.14 24.34
C GLU A 15 -0.60 16.33 23.96
N GLY A 16 -0.31 16.84 22.76
CA GLY A 16 1.05 16.97 22.25
C GLY A 16 1.72 15.61 22.00
N MET A 17 0.92 14.61 21.63
CA MET A 17 1.33 13.22 21.40
C MET A 17 1.46 12.94 19.90
N ALA A 18 2.41 12.10 19.50
CA ALA A 18 2.49 11.59 18.13
C ALA A 18 1.46 10.46 17.88
N LEU A 19 1.04 10.26 16.64
CA LEU A 19 0.08 9.23 16.27
C LEU A 19 0.62 7.83 16.60
N HIS A 20 1.91 7.55 16.33
CA HIS A 20 2.47 6.24 16.68
C HIS A 20 2.41 5.94 18.19
N GLU A 21 2.52 6.94 19.06
CA GLU A 21 2.40 6.73 20.51
C GLU A 21 0.97 6.36 20.89
N TYR A 22 -0.03 7.03 20.32
CA TYR A 22 -1.43 6.68 20.52
C TYR A 22 -1.74 5.26 20.04
N PHE A 23 -1.32 4.93 18.81
CA PHE A 23 -1.59 3.62 18.21
C PHE A 23 -0.84 2.50 18.92
N LEU A 24 0.39 2.73 19.37
CA LEU A 24 1.14 1.74 20.15
C LEU A 24 0.45 1.40 21.47
N LYS A 25 0.02 2.42 22.22
CA LYS A 25 -0.71 2.23 23.49
C LYS A 25 -2.03 1.52 23.25
N THR A 26 -2.77 1.95 22.23
CA THR A 26 -4.06 1.36 21.89
C THR A 26 -3.91 -0.11 21.51
N GLU A 27 -2.92 -0.45 20.68
CA GLU A 27 -2.66 -1.83 20.27
C GLU A 27 -2.28 -2.70 21.48
N ALA A 28 -1.38 -2.22 22.35
CA ALA A 28 -0.98 -2.93 23.57
C ALA A 28 -2.18 -3.19 24.50
N GLU A 29 -3.05 -2.19 24.69
CA GLU A 29 -4.25 -2.32 25.51
C GLU A 29 -5.26 -3.33 24.93
N GLU A 30 -5.45 -3.34 23.61
CA GLU A 30 -6.46 -4.18 22.95
C GLU A 30 -5.99 -5.63 22.73
N SER A 31 -4.70 -5.84 22.44
CA SER A 31 -4.10 -7.17 22.31
C SER A 31 -3.83 -7.82 23.68
N GLY A 32 -3.72 -7.01 24.74
CA GLY A 32 -3.27 -7.45 26.06
C GLY A 32 -1.76 -7.69 26.14
N GLU A 33 -1.01 -7.26 25.13
CA GLU A 33 0.46 -7.29 25.08
C GLU A 33 1.05 -6.03 25.71
N THR A 34 2.33 -6.08 26.05
CA THR A 34 3.10 -4.88 26.40
C THR A 34 3.47 -4.10 25.14
N GLU A 35 3.72 -2.79 25.27
CA GLU A 35 4.21 -1.99 24.15
C GLU A 35 5.45 -2.63 23.51
N GLU A 36 6.39 -3.14 24.31
CA GLU A 36 7.62 -3.78 23.80
C GLU A 36 7.35 -5.02 22.94
N GLU A 37 6.35 -5.83 23.29
CA GLU A 37 5.95 -7.00 22.50
C GLU A 37 5.36 -6.57 21.14
N VAL A 38 4.52 -5.54 21.12
CA VAL A 38 3.98 -4.95 19.88
C VAL A 38 5.12 -4.43 18.99
N LEU A 39 6.12 -3.78 19.58
CA LEU A 39 7.31 -3.31 18.85
C LEU A 39 8.13 -4.46 18.28
N GLN A 40 8.28 -5.55 19.04
CA GLN A 40 8.98 -6.73 18.58
C GLN A 40 8.26 -7.40 17.40
N HIS A 41 6.92 -7.45 17.41
CA HIS A 41 6.13 -7.92 16.27
C HIS A 41 6.33 -7.04 15.03
N MET A 42 6.31 -5.72 15.20
CA MET A 42 6.58 -4.79 14.09
C MET A 42 8.02 -4.88 13.55
N GLU A 43 9.00 -5.16 14.40
CA GLU A 43 10.39 -5.40 13.99
C GLU A 43 10.51 -6.67 13.12
N GLN A 44 9.75 -7.73 13.43
CA GLN A 44 9.70 -8.93 12.60
C GLN A 44 9.07 -8.63 11.24
N ASN A 45 7.98 -7.87 11.21
CA ASN A 45 7.33 -7.42 9.97
C ASN A 45 8.27 -6.59 9.10
N LEU A 46 8.98 -5.63 9.70
CA LEU A 46 9.98 -4.81 9.02
C LEU A 46 11.11 -5.66 8.42
N SER A 47 11.58 -6.67 9.16
CA SER A 47 12.58 -7.62 8.67
C SER A 47 12.10 -8.46 7.49
N VAL A 48 10.83 -8.87 7.49
CA VAL A 48 10.21 -9.56 6.33
C VAL A 48 10.15 -8.63 5.12
N MET A 49 9.69 -7.39 5.30
CA MET A 49 9.63 -6.39 4.24
C MET A 49 11.01 -6.14 3.62
N GLU A 50 12.05 -6.00 4.44
CA GLU A 50 13.42 -5.76 3.99
C GLU A 50 13.98 -6.93 3.18
N ARG A 51 13.76 -8.17 3.65
CA ARG A 51 14.16 -9.37 2.89
C ARG A 51 13.46 -9.45 1.54
N ALA A 52 12.15 -9.21 1.49
CA ALA A 52 11.40 -9.22 0.24
C ALA A 52 11.89 -8.14 -0.74
N ALA A 53 12.16 -6.93 -0.24
CA ALA A 53 12.68 -5.85 -1.06
C ALA A 53 14.07 -6.16 -1.65
N LEU A 54 14.98 -6.71 -0.85
CA LEU A 54 16.32 -7.10 -1.33
C LEU A 54 16.26 -8.25 -2.33
N GLN A 55 15.47 -9.29 -2.05
CA GLN A 55 15.27 -10.42 -2.96
C GLN A 55 14.69 -9.96 -4.32
N GLY A 56 13.70 -9.06 -4.31
CA GLY A 56 13.10 -8.57 -5.56
C GLY A 56 14.07 -7.76 -6.41
N ILE A 57 14.99 -6.99 -5.79
CA ILE A 57 16.01 -6.22 -6.50
C ILE A 57 17.03 -7.12 -7.20
N GLU A 58 17.39 -8.27 -6.61
CA GLU A 58 18.25 -9.26 -7.26
C GLU A 58 17.60 -9.84 -8.52
N GLY A 59 16.27 -9.82 -8.57
CA GLY A 59 15.45 -10.24 -9.68
C GLY A 59 14.75 -11.56 -9.40
N VAL A 60 13.43 -11.55 -9.49
CA VAL A 60 12.58 -12.75 -9.38
C VAL A 60 11.68 -12.85 -10.59
N LYS A 61 11.11 -14.03 -10.83
CA LYS A 61 10.10 -14.25 -11.87
C LYS A 61 8.88 -14.90 -11.27
N SER A 62 7.71 -14.39 -11.65
CA SER A 62 6.43 -15.03 -11.37
C SER A 62 6.39 -16.44 -11.96
N ARG A 63 5.59 -17.32 -11.35
CA ARG A 63 5.37 -18.68 -11.86
C ARG A 63 4.55 -18.68 -13.17
N SER A 64 3.69 -17.68 -13.36
CA SER A 64 2.95 -17.46 -14.61
C SER A 64 3.87 -17.03 -15.77
N GLY A 65 5.03 -16.45 -15.44
CA GLY A 65 5.96 -15.86 -16.40
C GLY A 65 5.53 -14.49 -16.94
N MET A 66 4.39 -13.92 -16.51
CA MET A 66 3.91 -12.62 -16.99
C MET A 66 4.73 -11.45 -16.44
N THR A 67 5.29 -11.61 -15.25
CA THR A 67 6.01 -10.54 -14.53
C THR A 67 7.32 -11.01 -13.91
N GLY A 68 8.24 -10.08 -13.67
CA GLY A 68 9.52 -10.32 -13.02
C GLY A 68 10.71 -9.63 -13.69
N GLY A 69 11.58 -9.02 -12.89
CA GLY A 69 12.79 -8.34 -13.33
C GLY A 69 12.64 -6.84 -13.56
N ASP A 70 11.43 -6.27 -13.43
CA ASP A 70 11.20 -4.84 -13.60
C ASP A 70 11.85 -4.04 -12.46
N ALA A 71 11.93 -4.61 -11.26
CA ALA A 71 12.64 -3.99 -10.15
C ALA A 71 14.13 -3.79 -10.46
N LYS A 72 14.75 -4.76 -11.14
CA LYS A 72 16.15 -4.69 -11.58
C LYS A 72 16.32 -3.63 -12.67
N LEU A 73 15.42 -3.56 -13.65
CA LEU A 73 15.44 -2.53 -14.69
C LEU A 73 15.34 -1.11 -14.07
N LEU A 74 14.46 -0.91 -13.09
CA LEU A 74 14.34 0.36 -12.38
C LEU A 74 15.58 0.67 -11.54
N ALA A 75 16.20 -0.34 -10.91
CA ALA A 75 17.42 -0.16 -10.13
C ALA A 75 18.61 0.25 -11.01
N GLU A 76 18.77 -0.38 -12.18
CA GLU A 76 19.77 -0.02 -13.18
C GLU A 76 19.52 1.40 -13.72
N TYR A 77 18.27 1.75 -13.99
CA TYR A 77 17.90 3.11 -14.39
C TYR A 77 18.25 4.15 -13.31
N LEU A 78 17.97 3.86 -12.03
CA LEU A 78 18.35 4.73 -10.90
C LEU A 78 19.88 4.89 -10.81
N GLN A 79 20.64 3.79 -10.97
CA GLN A 79 22.11 3.81 -10.93
C GLN A 79 22.73 4.58 -12.09
N SER A 80 22.06 4.65 -13.24
CA SER A 80 22.53 5.42 -14.40
C SER A 80 22.58 6.93 -14.17
N GLY A 81 21.99 7.42 -13.07
CA GLY A 81 21.89 8.86 -12.77
C GLY A 81 20.81 9.59 -13.56
N ASN A 82 20.04 8.89 -14.40
CA ASN A 82 19.03 9.49 -15.29
C ASN A 82 17.62 9.55 -14.68
N ALA A 83 17.48 9.35 -13.36
CA ALA A 83 16.18 9.29 -12.67
C ALA A 83 15.37 10.59 -12.86
N LEU A 84 14.42 10.58 -13.80
CA LEU A 84 13.59 11.74 -14.18
C LEU A 84 12.87 12.40 -13.00
N SER A 85 12.28 11.59 -12.10
CA SER A 85 11.52 12.06 -10.95
C SER A 85 12.39 12.35 -9.71
N GLY A 86 13.72 12.29 -9.85
CA GLY A 86 14.64 12.33 -8.72
C GLY A 86 14.80 10.99 -8.02
N SER A 87 15.89 10.88 -7.24
CA SER A 87 16.37 9.61 -6.69
C SER A 87 15.46 9.00 -5.64
N ILE A 88 14.74 9.80 -4.85
CA ILE A 88 13.82 9.30 -3.80
C ILE A 88 12.61 8.61 -4.45
N TYR A 89 11.90 9.31 -5.34
CA TYR A 89 10.75 8.76 -6.05
C TYR A 89 11.12 7.50 -6.84
N THR A 90 12.22 7.54 -7.60
CA THR A 90 12.66 6.36 -8.36
C THR A 90 13.07 5.20 -7.47
N ARG A 91 13.71 5.45 -6.33
CA ARG A 91 14.05 4.41 -5.34
C ARG A 91 12.80 3.80 -4.70
N ALA A 92 11.78 4.61 -4.42
CA ALA A 92 10.49 4.10 -3.94
C ALA A 92 9.83 3.17 -4.97
N MET A 93 9.87 3.56 -6.25
CA MET A 93 9.40 2.73 -7.35
C MET A 93 10.15 1.39 -7.45
N VAL A 94 11.48 1.39 -7.27
CA VAL A 94 12.30 0.17 -7.23
C VAL A 94 11.82 -0.77 -6.12
N TYR A 95 11.74 -0.29 -4.88
CA TYR A 95 11.39 -1.13 -3.74
C TYR A 95 9.95 -1.64 -3.80
N ALA A 96 9.00 -0.81 -4.23
CA ALA A 96 7.60 -1.23 -4.41
C ALA A 96 7.48 -2.33 -5.46
N THR A 97 8.16 -2.15 -6.60
CA THR A 97 8.18 -3.16 -7.67
C THR A 97 8.83 -4.46 -7.17
N ALA A 98 9.95 -4.36 -6.46
CA ALA A 98 10.69 -5.51 -5.92
C ALA A 98 9.82 -6.38 -5.00
N VAL A 99 9.16 -5.77 -4.01
CA VAL A 99 8.32 -6.50 -3.05
C VAL A 99 7.13 -7.14 -3.76
N ASN A 100 6.48 -6.43 -4.69
CA ASN A 100 5.35 -7.00 -5.43
C ASN A 100 5.75 -8.09 -6.43
N GLU A 101 6.96 -8.04 -6.99
CA GLU A 101 7.50 -9.15 -7.80
C GLU A 101 7.80 -10.39 -6.94
N VAL A 102 8.27 -10.22 -5.69
CA VAL A 102 8.40 -11.34 -4.74
C VAL A 102 7.04 -11.94 -4.39
N ASN A 103 6.03 -11.10 -4.18
CA ASN A 103 4.65 -11.57 -4.01
C ASN A 103 4.17 -12.39 -5.22
N ALA A 104 4.36 -11.88 -6.44
CA ALA A 104 4.01 -12.58 -7.69
C ALA A 104 4.78 -13.90 -7.89
N ALA A 105 6.00 -14.00 -7.33
CA ALA A 105 6.80 -15.21 -7.31
C ALA A 105 6.41 -16.19 -6.18
N MET A 106 5.36 -15.90 -5.42
CA MET A 106 4.92 -16.67 -4.23
C MET A 106 5.98 -16.71 -3.11
N GLY A 107 6.78 -15.66 -3.00
CA GLY A 107 7.74 -15.47 -1.91
C GLY A 107 7.06 -14.95 -0.63
N VAL A 108 7.84 -14.88 0.46
CA VAL A 108 7.34 -14.38 1.75
C VAL A 108 7.31 -12.86 1.73
N ILE A 109 6.13 -12.27 1.98
CA ILE A 109 5.91 -10.83 2.06
C ILE A 109 5.16 -10.45 3.34
N CYS A 110 5.11 -9.15 3.65
CA CYS A 110 4.24 -8.60 4.68
C CYS A 110 3.08 -7.84 3.99
N ALA A 111 1.84 -8.20 4.30
CA ALA A 111 0.66 -7.57 3.71
C ALA A 111 0.48 -6.13 4.21
N THR A 112 0.24 -5.17 3.31
CA THR A 112 0.11 -3.75 3.67
C THR A 112 -0.92 -2.99 2.79
N PRO A 113 -2.22 -2.98 3.13
CA PRO A 113 -2.89 -3.89 4.05
C PRO A 113 -3.16 -5.28 3.45
N THR A 114 -3.07 -5.45 2.12
CA THR A 114 -3.24 -6.75 1.45
C THR A 114 -1.94 -7.23 0.81
N ALA A 115 -1.93 -8.48 0.35
CA ALA A 115 -0.81 -9.00 -0.45
C ALA A 115 -0.64 -8.21 -1.77
N GLY A 116 -1.75 -7.76 -2.38
CA GLY A 116 -1.73 -7.00 -3.64
C GLY A 116 -1.13 -5.60 -3.53
N SER A 117 -1.20 -4.98 -2.36
CA SER A 117 -0.60 -3.67 -2.08
C SER A 117 0.69 -3.72 -1.26
N SER A 118 1.25 -4.93 -1.06
CA SER A 118 2.36 -5.19 -0.14
C SER A 118 3.64 -4.39 -0.37
N GLY A 119 3.87 -3.88 -1.59
CA GLY A 119 5.07 -3.11 -1.91
C GLY A 119 4.97 -1.61 -1.63
N THR A 120 3.76 -1.05 -1.45
CA THR A 120 3.60 0.41 -1.34
C THR A 120 4.25 0.96 -0.07
N LEU A 121 3.88 0.43 1.11
CA LEU A 121 4.43 0.88 2.39
C LEU A 121 5.95 0.68 2.52
N PRO A 122 6.52 -0.52 2.28
CA PRO A 122 7.97 -0.69 2.31
C PRO A 122 8.68 0.09 1.21
N GLY A 123 8.04 0.30 0.07
CA GLY A 123 8.57 1.12 -1.02
C GLY A 123 8.86 2.55 -0.57
N VAL A 124 7.90 3.18 0.11
CA VAL A 124 8.09 4.52 0.70
C VAL A 124 9.15 4.49 1.81
N LEU A 125 9.01 3.59 2.78
CA LEU A 125 9.89 3.51 3.94
C LEU A 125 11.37 3.36 3.55
N PHE A 126 11.69 2.39 2.68
CA PHE A 126 13.07 2.13 2.28
C PHE A 126 13.64 3.19 1.35
N ALA A 127 12.79 3.95 0.65
CA ALA A 127 13.24 5.09 -0.14
C ALA A 127 13.72 6.25 0.73
N ILE A 128 13.02 6.53 1.84
CA ILE A 128 13.28 7.71 2.69
C ILE A 128 14.23 7.42 3.86
N ARG A 129 14.34 6.17 4.35
CA ARG A 129 15.07 5.86 5.60
C ARG A 129 16.51 6.38 5.65
N ASN A 130 17.24 6.25 4.54
CA ASN A 130 18.63 6.70 4.46
C ASN A 130 18.72 8.22 4.28
N HIS A 131 17.74 8.82 3.58
CA HIS A 131 17.68 10.26 3.38
C HIS A 131 17.41 11.00 4.69
N LEU A 132 16.57 10.42 5.55
CA LEU A 132 16.17 10.97 6.84
C LEU A 132 17.05 10.48 8.00
N ASN A 133 18.06 9.64 7.75
CA ASN A 133 18.89 9.00 8.79
C ASN A 133 18.06 8.30 9.88
N MET A 134 16.97 7.62 9.48
CA MET A 134 16.05 6.97 10.41
C MET A 134 16.74 5.84 11.18
N SER A 135 16.60 5.87 12.50
CA SER A 135 16.96 4.72 13.35
C SER A 135 16.05 3.53 13.05
N ARG A 136 16.38 2.35 13.60
CA ARG A 136 15.48 1.21 13.49
C ARG A 136 14.16 1.46 14.21
N ARG A 137 14.21 2.11 15.37
CA ARG A 137 13.02 2.52 16.15
C ARG A 137 12.11 3.45 15.34
N ASP A 138 12.68 4.39 14.60
CA ASP A 138 11.93 5.30 13.72
C ASP A 138 11.20 4.55 12.61
N GLN A 139 11.84 3.55 12.01
CA GLN A 139 11.21 2.69 11.00
C GLN A 139 10.05 1.89 11.59
N ILE A 140 10.18 1.37 12.82
CA ILE A 140 9.09 0.69 13.53
C ILE A 140 7.95 1.67 13.84
N ASN A 141 8.25 2.87 14.35
CA ASN A 141 7.24 3.89 14.63
C ASN A 141 6.47 4.29 13.37
N PHE A 142 7.14 4.43 12.24
CA PHE A 142 6.52 4.64 10.93
C PHE A 142 5.50 3.52 10.60
N LEU A 143 5.85 2.26 10.87
CA LEU A 143 4.92 1.13 10.66
C LEU A 143 3.74 1.17 11.64
N ILE A 144 3.94 1.57 12.90
CA ILE A 144 2.86 1.72 13.89
C ILE A 144 1.85 2.79 13.42
N THR A 145 2.32 3.97 12.97
CA THR A 145 1.45 5.02 12.41
C THR A 145 0.64 4.48 11.23
N ALA A 146 1.31 3.78 10.31
CA ALA A 146 0.66 3.21 9.14
C ALA A 146 -0.37 2.13 9.50
N ALA A 147 -0.05 1.25 10.43
CA ALA A 147 -0.94 0.18 10.91
C ALA A 147 -2.20 0.76 11.56
N GLY A 148 -2.03 1.71 12.48
CA GLY A 148 -3.15 2.39 13.13
C GLY A 148 -4.08 3.10 12.16
N CYS A 149 -3.53 3.86 11.20
CA CYS A 149 -4.32 4.47 10.14
C CYS A 149 -5.04 3.40 9.28
N GLY A 150 -4.38 2.27 9.01
CA GLY A 150 -4.95 1.15 8.26
C GLY A 150 -6.14 0.50 8.97
N ILE A 151 -6.04 0.33 10.30
CA ILE A 151 -7.15 -0.18 11.13
C ILE A 151 -8.36 0.74 11.03
N VAL A 152 -8.16 2.06 11.11
CA VAL A 152 -9.26 3.03 10.96
C VAL A 152 -9.93 2.90 9.58
N ILE A 153 -9.14 2.86 8.50
CA ILE A 153 -9.67 2.70 7.13
C ILE A 153 -10.45 1.37 7.00
N GLY A 154 -9.90 0.27 7.51
CA GLY A 154 -10.52 -1.05 7.46
C GLY A 154 -11.84 -1.12 8.20
N ASN A 155 -11.91 -0.54 9.40
CA ASN A 155 -13.11 -0.51 10.22
C ASN A 155 -14.22 0.39 9.65
N GLN A 156 -13.85 1.46 8.97
CA GLN A 156 -14.79 2.47 8.47
C GLN A 156 -15.27 2.19 7.04
N ALA A 157 -14.44 1.57 6.21
CA ALA A 157 -14.72 1.29 4.81
C ALA A 157 -14.48 -0.20 4.48
N SER A 158 -13.39 -0.50 3.78
CA SER A 158 -12.91 -1.86 3.47
C SER A 158 -11.47 -1.74 3.00
N ILE A 159 -10.70 -2.80 3.18
CA ILE A 159 -9.35 -2.96 2.60
C ILE A 159 -9.32 -4.04 1.50
N SER A 160 -10.47 -4.63 1.16
CA SER A 160 -10.56 -5.73 0.21
C SER A 160 -10.73 -5.24 -1.22
N GLY A 161 -9.86 -5.70 -2.14
CA GLY A 161 -9.97 -5.43 -3.57
C GLY A 161 -11.26 -5.99 -4.19
N ALA A 162 -11.72 -7.14 -3.69
CA ALA A 162 -12.94 -7.80 -4.14
C ALA A 162 -14.22 -7.04 -3.73
N GLU A 163 -14.19 -6.31 -2.61
CA GLU A 163 -15.34 -5.52 -2.14
C GLU A 163 -15.29 -4.07 -2.61
N GLY A 164 -14.13 -3.44 -2.48
CA GLY A 164 -13.96 -2.00 -2.63
C GLY A 164 -13.25 -1.57 -3.91
N GLY A 165 -12.73 -2.50 -4.72
CA GLY A 165 -11.80 -2.19 -5.80
C GLY A 165 -10.39 -1.89 -5.28
N CYS A 166 -9.45 -1.61 -6.18
CA CYS A 166 -8.04 -1.44 -5.82
C CYS A 166 -7.77 -0.13 -5.06
N GLN A 167 -8.75 0.79 -5.00
CA GLN A 167 -8.74 1.90 -4.04
C GLN A 167 -8.66 1.42 -2.58
N ALA A 168 -9.27 0.28 -2.25
CA ALA A 168 -9.28 -0.28 -0.91
C ALA A 168 -7.93 -0.93 -0.55
N GLU A 169 -7.16 -1.37 -1.54
CA GLU A 169 -5.85 -1.99 -1.35
C GLU A 169 -4.72 -0.96 -1.52
N VAL A 170 -4.39 -0.63 -2.77
CA VAL A 170 -3.29 0.30 -3.11
C VAL A 170 -3.63 1.72 -2.67
N GLY A 171 -4.90 2.13 -2.73
CA GLY A 171 -5.32 3.44 -2.21
C GLY A 171 -5.10 3.57 -0.71
N SER A 172 -5.57 2.59 0.07
CA SER A 172 -5.30 2.53 1.52
C SER A 172 -3.80 2.48 1.81
N ALA A 173 -3.04 1.64 1.11
CA ALA A 173 -1.60 1.52 1.29
C ALA A 173 -0.86 2.84 1.01
N ALA A 174 -1.25 3.57 -0.04
CA ALA A 174 -0.69 4.89 -0.34
C ALA A 174 -1.06 5.92 0.74
N ALA A 175 -2.30 5.86 1.23
CA ALA A 175 -2.82 6.79 2.23
C ALA A 175 -2.13 6.63 3.60
N ILE A 176 -1.98 5.39 4.09
CA ILE A 176 -1.28 5.11 5.35
C ILE A 176 0.22 5.46 5.25
N SER A 177 0.82 5.22 4.08
CA SER A 177 2.22 5.57 3.82
C SER A 177 2.42 7.09 3.83
N ALA A 178 1.47 7.85 3.28
CA ALA A 178 1.51 9.31 3.27
C ALA A 178 1.45 9.87 4.69
N ALA A 179 0.51 9.37 5.53
CA ALA A 179 0.37 9.77 6.93
C ALA A 179 1.64 9.49 7.74
N ALA A 180 2.18 8.28 7.63
CA ALA A 180 3.41 7.88 8.33
C ALA A 180 4.63 8.70 7.87
N THR A 181 4.69 9.05 6.57
CA THR A 181 5.76 9.90 6.02
C THR A 181 5.70 11.32 6.59
N VAL A 182 4.51 11.90 6.73
CA VAL A 182 4.36 13.21 7.36
C VAL A 182 4.83 13.19 8.79
N GLU A 183 4.39 12.21 9.58
CA GLU A 183 4.77 12.11 10.99
C GLU A 183 6.28 11.96 11.18
N ILE A 184 6.94 11.07 10.42
CA ILE A 184 8.39 10.88 10.57
C ILE A 184 9.21 12.10 10.11
N CYS A 185 8.65 12.91 9.21
CA CYS A 185 9.24 14.20 8.81
C CYS A 185 8.95 15.33 9.81
N GLY A 186 8.35 15.05 10.96
CA GLY A 186 8.04 16.04 11.99
C GLY A 186 6.79 16.87 11.73
N GLY A 187 5.90 16.42 10.83
CA GLY A 187 4.61 17.04 10.61
C GLY A 187 3.65 16.81 11.78
N THR A 188 2.66 17.69 11.91
CA THR A 188 1.60 17.57 12.93
C THR A 188 0.65 16.40 12.64
N PRO A 189 -0.05 15.85 13.66
CA PRO A 189 -1.10 14.85 13.45
C PRO A 189 -2.15 15.27 12.40
N ASN A 190 -2.52 16.55 12.35
CA ASN A 190 -3.44 17.09 11.36
C ASN A 190 -2.86 17.10 9.94
N GLN A 191 -1.57 17.39 9.77
CA GLN A 191 -0.89 17.22 8.49
C GLN A 191 -0.87 15.74 8.06
N SER A 192 -0.72 14.79 8.98
CA SER A 192 -0.80 13.36 8.65
C SER A 192 -2.20 12.99 8.13
N GLY A 193 -3.25 13.51 8.76
CA GLY A 193 -4.64 13.37 8.28
C GLY A 193 -4.87 14.01 6.90
N HIS A 194 -4.30 15.20 6.66
CA HIS A 194 -4.36 15.84 5.34
C HIS A 194 -3.65 15.02 4.25
N ALA A 195 -2.46 14.49 4.52
CA ALA A 195 -1.72 13.66 3.56
C ALA A 195 -2.47 12.37 3.24
N LEU A 196 -3.04 11.71 4.25
CA LEU A 196 -3.88 10.53 4.08
C LEU A 196 -5.08 10.84 3.17
N ALA A 197 -5.80 11.92 3.47
CA ALA A 197 -6.96 12.34 2.70
C ALA A 197 -6.59 12.70 1.24
N ILE A 198 -5.47 13.38 1.02
CA ILE A 198 -4.99 13.75 -0.32
C ILE A 198 -4.63 12.49 -1.12
N ALA A 199 -3.85 11.58 -0.53
CA ALA A 199 -3.45 10.33 -1.18
C ALA A 199 -4.68 9.49 -1.57
N LEU A 200 -5.62 9.30 -0.64
CA LEU A 200 -6.80 8.46 -0.86
C LEU A 200 -7.71 9.04 -1.95
N LYS A 201 -7.91 10.37 -1.97
CA LYS A 201 -8.70 11.06 -3.01
C LYS A 201 -8.20 10.80 -4.43
N ASN A 202 -6.89 10.74 -4.62
CA ASN A 202 -6.29 10.51 -5.95
C ASN A 202 -6.54 9.09 -6.49
N LEU A 203 -7.02 8.17 -5.64
CA LEU A 203 -7.24 6.77 -5.99
C LEU A 203 -8.72 6.34 -5.84
N LEU A 204 -9.62 7.26 -5.49
CA LEU A 204 -11.06 6.96 -5.40
C LEU A 204 -11.62 6.45 -6.74
N GLY A 205 -12.36 5.36 -6.70
CA GLY A 205 -12.95 4.71 -7.87
C GLY A 205 -11.99 3.80 -8.66
N LEU A 206 -10.77 3.57 -8.17
CA LEU A 206 -9.83 2.67 -8.84
C LEU A 206 -10.36 1.22 -8.84
N ALA A 207 -10.75 0.73 -10.01
CA ALA A 207 -11.26 -0.62 -10.23
C ALA A 207 -10.22 -1.72 -9.94
N CYS A 208 -10.66 -2.92 -9.60
CA CYS A 208 -9.78 -4.10 -9.49
C CYS A 208 -10.22 -5.14 -10.53
N ASP A 209 -9.42 -5.35 -11.57
CA ASP A 209 -9.69 -6.37 -12.58
C ASP A 209 -8.36 -6.92 -13.16
N PRO A 210 -7.63 -7.72 -12.36
CA PRO A 210 -6.33 -8.22 -12.76
C PRO A 210 -6.41 -9.31 -13.83
N VAL A 211 -5.42 -9.34 -14.72
CA VAL A 211 -5.31 -10.36 -15.77
C VAL A 211 -5.20 -11.74 -15.15
N ALA A 212 -6.00 -12.69 -15.66
CA ALA A 212 -6.11 -14.06 -15.16
C ALA A 212 -6.46 -14.17 -13.66
N GLY A 213 -6.98 -13.10 -13.04
CA GLY A 213 -7.25 -13.08 -11.60
C GLY A 213 -5.98 -13.06 -10.73
N LEU A 214 -4.80 -12.86 -11.31
CA LEU A 214 -3.50 -12.96 -10.63
C LEU A 214 -3.01 -11.61 -10.12
N VAL A 215 -2.34 -11.61 -8.97
CA VAL A 215 -1.78 -10.40 -8.33
C VAL A 215 -0.48 -9.95 -9.01
N GLU A 216 -0.58 -9.69 -10.32
CA GLU A 216 0.55 -9.41 -11.20
C GLU A 216 0.28 -8.18 -12.07
N VAL A 217 -0.65 -8.31 -13.02
CA VAL A 217 -0.99 -7.26 -13.98
C VAL A 217 -2.41 -6.78 -13.71
N PRO A 218 -2.64 -5.50 -13.35
CA PRO A 218 -1.69 -4.38 -13.24
C PRO A 218 -1.08 -4.18 -11.84
N CYS A 219 -1.29 -5.10 -10.90
CA CYS A 219 -1.04 -4.92 -9.46
C CYS A 219 0.37 -4.42 -9.12
N ILE A 220 1.41 -4.95 -9.76
CA ILE A 220 2.80 -4.53 -9.51
C ILE A 220 2.98 -3.03 -9.80
N LYS A 221 2.51 -2.57 -10.98
CA LYS A 221 2.67 -1.17 -11.42
C LYS A 221 1.79 -0.22 -10.62
N ARG A 222 0.66 -0.70 -10.07
CA ARG A 222 -0.18 0.09 -9.18
C ARG A 222 0.53 0.43 -7.88
N ASN A 223 1.35 -0.46 -7.33
CA ASN A 223 2.17 -0.15 -6.16
C ASN A 223 3.23 0.92 -6.47
N THR A 224 3.84 0.85 -7.65
CA THR A 224 4.75 1.89 -8.16
C THR A 224 4.08 3.26 -8.25
N ALA A 225 2.81 3.33 -8.70
CA ALA A 225 2.05 4.58 -8.69
C ALA A 225 1.67 5.01 -7.26
N GLY A 226 1.29 4.04 -6.41
CA GLY A 226 0.92 4.26 -5.01
C GLY A 226 2.01 4.96 -4.21
N VAL A 227 3.28 4.56 -4.36
CA VAL A 227 4.39 5.22 -3.66
C VAL A 227 4.60 6.68 -4.09
N VAL A 228 4.38 6.99 -5.36
CA VAL A 228 4.49 8.37 -5.87
C VAL A 228 3.36 9.23 -5.31
N ILE A 229 2.14 8.70 -5.27
CA ILE A 229 0.98 9.39 -4.68
C ILE A 229 1.21 9.60 -3.17
N ALA A 230 1.75 8.60 -2.47
CA ALA A 230 2.03 8.71 -1.04
C ALA A 230 3.05 9.83 -0.75
N LEU A 231 4.21 9.81 -1.42
CA LEU A 231 5.28 10.79 -1.22
C LEU A 231 4.84 12.20 -1.62
N SER A 232 4.19 12.36 -2.78
CA SER A 232 3.70 13.68 -3.21
C SER A 232 2.62 14.24 -2.29
N SER A 233 1.72 13.39 -1.76
CA SER A 233 0.71 13.80 -0.79
C SER A 233 1.32 14.21 0.55
N ALA A 234 2.38 13.52 0.98
CA ALA A 234 3.14 13.89 2.18
C ALA A 234 3.86 15.23 1.99
N GLU A 235 4.56 15.44 0.87
CA GLU A 235 5.21 16.71 0.53
C GLU A 235 4.21 17.88 0.49
N MET A 236 3.06 17.68 -0.17
CA MET A 236 1.98 18.67 -0.20
C MET A 236 1.52 19.06 1.21
N SER A 237 1.28 18.08 2.07
CA SER A 237 0.81 18.34 3.44
C SER A 237 1.87 19.01 4.32
N LEU A 238 3.13 18.57 4.23
CA LEU A 238 4.27 19.20 4.90
C LEU A 238 4.48 20.65 4.46
N ALA A 239 4.23 20.95 3.18
CA ALA A 239 4.24 22.32 2.64
C ALA A 239 3.03 23.18 3.08
N GLY A 240 2.07 22.61 3.83
CA GLY A 240 0.89 23.31 4.33
C GLY A 240 -0.32 23.25 3.39
N VAL A 241 -0.29 22.43 2.34
CA VAL A 241 -1.47 22.19 1.49
C VAL A 241 -2.46 21.33 2.25
N LYS A 242 -3.65 21.87 2.49
CA LYS A 242 -4.69 21.20 3.28
C LYS A 242 -5.68 20.44 2.41
N SER A 243 -6.12 19.28 2.88
CA SER A 243 -7.33 18.67 2.33
C SER A 243 -8.55 19.50 2.73
N ARG A 244 -9.35 19.92 1.75
CA ARG A 244 -10.60 20.65 2.01
C ARG A 244 -11.72 19.76 2.54
N ILE A 245 -11.70 18.48 2.17
CA ILE A 245 -12.63 17.47 2.70
C ILE A 245 -11.93 16.77 3.87
N PRO A 246 -12.56 16.67 5.05
CA PRO A 246 -12.02 15.97 6.21
C PRO A 246 -11.66 14.51 5.91
N VAL A 247 -10.69 13.98 6.66
CA VAL A 247 -10.13 12.65 6.38
C VAL A 247 -11.17 11.53 6.48
N ASP A 248 -12.00 11.54 7.52
CA ASP A 248 -13.03 10.53 7.72
C ASP A 248 -14.11 10.58 6.61
N GLU A 249 -14.44 11.76 6.08
CA GLU A 249 -15.38 11.88 4.95
C GLU A 249 -14.80 11.29 3.67
N VAL A 250 -13.49 11.40 3.45
CA VAL A 250 -12.80 10.76 2.32
C VAL A 250 -12.83 9.24 2.46
N ILE A 251 -12.58 8.71 3.66
CA ILE A 251 -12.66 7.27 3.94
C ILE A 251 -14.09 6.75 3.73
N ASP A 252 -15.10 7.46 4.27
CA ASP A 252 -16.51 7.15 4.05
C ASP A 252 -16.87 7.14 2.57
N THR A 253 -16.30 8.08 1.80
CA THR A 253 -16.51 8.18 0.36
C THR A 253 -15.89 7.00 -0.39
N MET A 254 -14.69 6.56 -0.01
CA MET A 254 -14.07 5.34 -0.55
C MET A 254 -14.99 4.13 -0.35
N GLY A 255 -15.51 3.94 0.87
CA GLY A 255 -16.42 2.84 1.18
C GLY A 255 -17.73 2.91 0.39
N LYS A 256 -18.30 4.11 0.23
CA LYS A 256 -19.51 4.33 -0.61
C LYS A 256 -19.25 3.99 -2.07
N ILE A 257 -18.14 4.48 -2.64
CA ILE A 257 -17.76 4.18 -4.03
C ILE A 257 -17.56 2.68 -4.21
N GLY A 258 -16.87 2.02 -3.28
CA GLY A 258 -16.64 0.57 -3.31
C GLY A 258 -17.94 -0.23 -3.43
N ARG A 259 -18.94 0.07 -2.59
CA ARG A 259 -20.27 -0.56 -2.64
C ARG A 259 -21.04 -0.27 -3.94
N MET A 260 -20.76 0.84 -4.60
CA MET A 260 -21.37 1.23 -5.87
C MET A 260 -20.65 0.65 -7.09
N LEU A 261 -19.44 0.08 -6.94
CA LEU A 261 -18.72 -0.51 -8.06
C LEU A 261 -19.50 -1.73 -8.60
N PRO A 262 -19.80 -1.76 -9.91
CA PRO A 262 -20.35 -2.94 -10.54
C PRO A 262 -19.47 -4.17 -10.28
N PRO A 263 -20.03 -5.39 -10.17
CA PRO A 263 -19.23 -6.61 -10.02
C PRO A 263 -18.11 -6.72 -11.06
N ALA A 264 -18.36 -6.30 -12.31
CA ALA A 264 -17.38 -6.35 -13.39
C ALA A 264 -16.17 -5.41 -13.25
N LEU A 265 -16.21 -4.46 -12.32
CA LEU A 265 -15.09 -3.57 -11.98
C LEU A 265 -14.49 -3.87 -10.59
N ARG A 266 -15.05 -4.89 -9.92
CA ARG A 266 -14.47 -5.60 -8.78
C ARG A 266 -13.82 -6.86 -9.31
N GLU A 267 -12.96 -7.50 -8.52
CA GLU A 267 -11.92 -8.49 -8.90
C GLU A 267 -12.39 -9.79 -9.58
N THR A 268 -13.35 -9.71 -10.50
CA THR A 268 -14.15 -10.80 -11.09
C THR A 268 -13.69 -11.20 -12.48
N ALA A 269 -12.75 -10.47 -13.09
CA ALA A 269 -12.29 -10.71 -14.47
C ALA A 269 -13.37 -10.53 -15.55
N LEU A 270 -14.41 -9.73 -15.28
CA LEU A 270 -15.59 -9.59 -16.16
C LEU A 270 -15.63 -8.32 -17.02
N GLY A 271 -14.81 -7.29 -16.77
CA GLY A 271 -14.98 -6.03 -17.51
C GLY A 271 -13.79 -5.09 -17.68
N GLY A 272 -12.66 -5.31 -17.00
CA GLY A 272 -11.48 -4.46 -17.09
C GLY A 272 -10.36 -5.08 -17.92
N LEU A 273 -9.11 -4.95 -17.43
CA LEU A 273 -7.92 -5.39 -18.15
C LEU A 273 -7.93 -6.90 -18.45
N ALA A 274 -8.55 -7.70 -17.59
CA ALA A 274 -8.63 -9.15 -17.78
C ALA A 274 -9.36 -9.53 -19.08
N THR A 275 -10.29 -8.69 -19.52
CA THR A 275 -11.13 -8.93 -20.72
C THR A 275 -10.57 -8.35 -22.01
N THR A 276 -9.40 -7.70 -21.96
CA THR A 276 -8.73 -7.20 -23.18
C THR A 276 -8.26 -8.35 -24.06
N GLU A 277 -8.08 -8.12 -25.37
CA GLU A 277 -7.61 -9.16 -26.30
C GLU A 277 -6.31 -9.83 -25.82
N THR A 278 -5.35 -9.04 -25.34
CA THR A 278 -4.09 -9.55 -24.78
C THR A 278 -4.30 -10.27 -23.45
N GLY A 279 -5.14 -9.73 -22.55
CA GLY A 279 -5.45 -10.35 -21.26
C GLY A 279 -6.12 -11.73 -21.41
N LEU A 280 -7.05 -11.86 -22.35
CA LEU A 280 -7.70 -13.13 -22.69
C LEU A 280 -6.72 -14.13 -23.29
N LYS A 281 -5.82 -13.68 -24.19
CA LYS A 281 -4.76 -14.54 -24.75
C LYS A 281 -3.81 -15.07 -23.65
N MET A 282 -3.38 -14.20 -22.73
CA MET A 282 -2.53 -14.58 -21.60
C MET A 282 -3.25 -15.58 -20.68
N THR A 283 -4.52 -15.32 -20.37
CA THR A 283 -5.34 -16.21 -19.53
C THR A 283 -5.45 -17.61 -20.14
N LYS A 284 -5.74 -17.68 -21.45
CA LYS A 284 -5.83 -18.95 -22.18
C LYS A 284 -4.51 -19.71 -22.20
N GLN A 285 -3.37 -19.02 -22.39
CA GLN A 285 -2.06 -19.66 -22.35
C GLN A 285 -1.77 -20.29 -20.98
N LEU A 286 -2.13 -19.60 -19.89
CA LEU A 286 -1.96 -20.12 -18.54
C LEU A 286 -2.87 -21.33 -18.29
N GLU A 287 -4.11 -21.30 -18.78
CA GLU A 287 -5.04 -22.43 -18.72
C GLU A 287 -4.52 -23.65 -19.49
N GLU A 288 -3.99 -23.47 -20.70
CA GLU A 288 -3.38 -24.54 -21.51
C GLU A 288 -2.17 -25.19 -20.83
N THR A 289 -1.44 -24.46 -19.99
CA THR A 289 -0.33 -25.00 -19.18
C THR A 289 -0.79 -25.69 -17.89
N GLY A 290 -2.09 -25.62 -17.55
CA GLY A 290 -2.63 -26.10 -16.28
C GLY A 290 -2.22 -25.25 -15.06
N TYR A 291 -1.73 -24.03 -15.28
CA TYR A 291 -1.31 -23.14 -14.19
C TYR A 291 -2.51 -22.49 -13.48
N ILE A 292 -3.58 -22.22 -14.22
CA ILE A 292 -4.86 -21.73 -13.69
C ILE A 292 -6.01 -22.63 -14.15
N ASP A 293 -7.09 -22.60 -13.38
CA ASP A 293 -8.40 -23.16 -13.75
C ASP A 293 -9.43 -22.02 -13.72
N VAL A 294 -9.90 -21.61 -14.89
CA VAL A 294 -10.78 -20.44 -15.05
C VAL A 294 -12.17 -20.69 -14.44
N GLU A 295 -12.65 -21.94 -14.44
CA GLU A 295 -13.92 -22.29 -13.79
C GLU A 295 -13.81 -22.11 -12.27
N SER A 296 -12.65 -22.43 -11.68
CA SER A 296 -12.40 -22.21 -10.25
C SER A 296 -12.28 -20.72 -9.86
N ILE A 297 -11.71 -19.88 -10.72
CA ILE A 297 -11.51 -18.44 -10.47
C ILE A 297 -12.82 -17.67 -10.52
N SER A 298 -13.70 -18.02 -11.46
CA SER A 298 -15.01 -17.37 -11.62
C SER A 298 -16.00 -17.75 -10.53
N ALA A 299 -15.98 -19.00 -10.05
CA ALA A 299 -16.90 -19.51 -9.03
C ALA A 299 -16.64 -18.97 -7.60
N GLN A 300 -15.43 -18.48 -7.31
CA GLN A 300 -15.07 -17.97 -5.98
C GLN A 300 -15.38 -16.48 -5.76
N LYS A 301 -15.77 -15.74 -6.81
CA LYS A 301 -15.78 -14.27 -6.79
C LYS A 301 -17.14 -13.63 -7.12
N VAL A 302 -18.22 -14.43 -7.20
CA VAL A 302 -19.61 -13.97 -7.39
C VAL A 302 -20.38 -14.02 -6.09
#